data_AF-A0A350YWU8-F1
#
_entry.id   AF-A0A350YWU8-F1
#
_cell.length_a   1.000
_cell.length_b   1.000
_cell.length_c   1.000
_cell.angle_alpha   90.00
_cell.angle_beta   90.00
_cell.angle_gamma   90.00
#
_symmetry.space_group_name_H-M   'P 1'
#
loop_
_entity.id
_entity.type
_entity.pdbx_description
1 polymer ?
#
loop_
_entity_poly.entity_id
_entity_poly.type
_entity_poly.pdbx_seq_one_letter_code
_entity_poly.pdbx_strand_id
1 'polypeptide(L)'
;MKNSNPIWDFFASVKLAIINLFILSTTSIIGTIIPQKESAQWYIDKYGETTANFFQVLSFTPDMYSSVWFVLLLGLLCLNLIVCSLDRFPGVWR
;
A
#
# COMPACT_ATOMS: atom_id res chain seq x y z
N MET A 1 -14.35 28.75 -3.58
CA MET A 1 -13.75 29.42 -2.41
C MET A 1 -12.69 28.49 -1.85
N LYS A 2 -11.42 28.65 -2.23
CA LYS A 2 -10.33 27.73 -1.86
C LYS A 2 -9.69 28.21 -0.56
N ASN A 3 -10.26 27.81 0.57
CA ASN A 3 -9.53 27.79 1.84
C ASN A 3 -8.59 26.58 1.75
N SER A 4 -7.45 26.75 1.09
CA SER A 4 -6.44 25.71 0.88
C SER A 4 -5.77 25.38 2.21
N ASN A 5 -6.41 24.49 2.98
CA ASN A 5 -5.73 23.79 4.05
C ASN A 5 -4.53 23.07 3.40
N PRO A 6 -3.28 23.32 3.82
CA PRO A 6 -2.11 22.72 3.18
C PRO A 6 -2.15 21.18 3.23
N ILE A 7 -2.83 20.63 4.24
CA ILE A 7 -3.11 19.20 4.36
C ILE A 7 -3.99 18.71 3.21
N TRP A 8 -5.03 19.47 2.85
CA TRP A 8 -5.93 19.12 1.74
C TRP A 8 -5.18 19.11 0.40
N ASP A 9 -4.34 20.10 0.13
CA ASP A 9 -3.54 20.14 -1.10
C ASP A 9 -2.49 19.01 -1.17
N PHE A 10 -1.98 18.55 -0.02
CA PHE A 10 -1.09 17.39 0.05
C PHE A 10 -1.83 16.08 -0.30
N PHE A 11 -3.03 15.87 0.25
CA PHE A 11 -3.86 14.70 -0.07
C PHE A 11 -4.52 14.78 -1.46
N ALA A 12 -4.67 15.96 -2.04
CA ALA A 12 -5.14 16.16 -3.41
C ALA A 12 -4.02 16.00 -4.47
N SER A 13 -2.82 15.56 -4.06
CA SER A 13 -1.67 15.47 -4.95
C SER A 13 -1.66 14.18 -5.76
N VAL A 14 -1.90 14.30 -7.07
CA VAL A 14 -1.76 13.18 -8.03
C VAL A 14 -0.38 12.52 -7.96
N LYS A 15 0.68 13.29 -7.67
CA LYS A 15 2.04 12.75 -7.51
C LYS A 15 2.12 11.76 -6.34
N LEU A 16 1.44 12.05 -5.24
CA LEU A 16 1.40 11.15 -4.07
C LEU A 16 0.64 9.87 -4.39
N ALA A 17 -0.48 9.96 -5.11
CA ALA A 17 -1.23 8.80 -5.57
C ALA A 17 -0.38 7.88 -6.47
N ILE A 18 0.33 8.44 -7.46
CA ILE A 18 1.19 7.65 -8.37
C ILE A 18 2.31 6.94 -7.61
N ILE A 19 2.97 7.63 -6.65
CA ILE A 19 4.02 7.03 -5.83
C ILE A 19 3.45 5.89 -4.97
N ASN A 20 2.30 6.10 -4.30
CA ASN A 20 1.65 5.06 -3.51
C ASN A 20 1.28 3.85 -4.37
N LEU A 21 0.75 4.08 -5.57
CA LEU A 21 0.38 3.02 -6.51
C LEU A 21 1.60 2.20 -6.91
N PHE A 22 2.73 2.85 -7.20
CA PHE A 22 3.97 2.14 -7.55
C PHE A 22 4.53 1.29 -6.41
N ILE A 23 4.47 1.80 -5.18
CA ILE A 23 4.87 1.04 -3.99
C ILE A 23 3.95 -0.17 -3.82
N LEU A 24 2.63 0.06 -3.83
CA LEU A 24 1.64 -1.01 -3.70
C LEU A 24 1.80 -2.07 -4.78
N SER A 25 1.98 -1.68 -6.04
CA SER A 25 2.12 -2.62 -7.16
C SER A 25 3.39 -3.46 -7.02
N THR A 26 4.52 -2.84 -6.69
CA THR A 26 5.79 -3.55 -6.47
C THR A 26 5.65 -4.56 -5.33
N THR A 27 5.02 -4.15 -4.24
CA THR A 27 4.81 -5.02 -3.09
C THR A 27 3.81 -6.14 -3.37
N SER A 28 2.72 -5.88 -4.12
CA SER A 28 1.79 -6.92 -4.56
C SER A 28 2.44 -7.95 -5.47
N ILE A 29 3.35 -7.54 -6.36
CA ILE A 29 4.13 -8.47 -7.18
C ILE A 29 4.98 -9.37 -6.29
N ILE A 30 5.71 -8.79 -5.33
CA ILE A 30 6.54 -9.56 -4.38
C ILE A 30 5.68 -10.56 -3.59
N GLY A 31 4.55 -10.12 -3.03
CA GLY A 31 3.64 -10.97 -2.27
C GLY A 31 2.90 -12.03 -3.10
N THR A 32 2.88 -11.90 -4.43
CA THR A 32 2.32 -12.90 -5.34
C THR A 32 3.36 -13.97 -5.70
N ILE A 33 4.64 -13.58 -5.80
CA ILE A 33 5.75 -14.50 -6.12
C ILE A 33 6.08 -15.39 -4.91
N ILE A 34 5.98 -14.85 -3.71
CA ILE A 34 6.25 -15.58 -2.47
C ILE A 34 5.00 -16.41 -2.11
N PRO A 35 5.10 -17.75 -2.02
CA PRO A 35 3.96 -18.56 -1.60
C PRO A 35 3.51 -18.14 -0.21
N GLN A 36 2.20 -18.05 0.02
CA GLN A 36 1.61 -17.59 1.29
C GLN A 36 1.10 -18.78 2.10
N LYS A 37 0.92 -18.58 3.41
CA LYS A 37 0.37 -19.58 4.36
C LYS A 37 1.19 -20.86 4.55
N GLU A 38 2.44 -20.86 4.12
CA GLU A 38 3.36 -21.97 4.37
C GLU A 38 3.89 -21.94 5.82
N SER A 39 4.38 -23.09 6.28
CA SER A 39 4.97 -23.18 7.63
C SER A 39 6.26 -22.36 7.74
N ALA A 40 6.55 -21.82 8.94
CA ALA A 40 7.78 -21.06 9.17
C ALA A 40 9.05 -21.87 8.83
N GLN A 41 9.04 -23.19 9.07
CA GLN A 41 10.14 -24.08 8.70
C GLN A 41 10.37 -24.17 7.19
N TRP A 42 9.30 -24.16 6.38
CA TRP A 42 9.42 -24.17 4.92
C TRP A 42 10.11 -22.90 4.39
N TYR A 43 9.84 -21.73 4.99
CA TYR A 43 10.54 -20.50 4.62
C TYR A 43 12.01 -20.50 5.05
N ILE A 44 12.32 -21.06 6.23
CA ILE A 44 13.71 -21.18 6.70
C ILE A 44 14.51 -22.09 5.75
N ASP A 45 13.95 -23.24 5.37
CA ASP A 45 14.62 -24.20 4.48
C ASP A 45 14.86 -23.62 3.08
N LYS A 46 13.93 -22.80 2.57
CA LYS A 46 14.01 -22.26 1.20
C LYS A 46 14.73 -20.92 1.07
N TYR A 47 14.61 -20.02 2.05
CA TYR A 47 15.13 -18.65 2.01
C TYR A 47 16.18 -18.34 3.09
N GLY A 48 16.46 -19.28 3.99
CA GLY A 48 17.35 -19.12 5.13
C GLY A 48 16.69 -18.43 6.33
N GLU A 49 17.25 -18.64 7.53
CA GLU A 49 16.72 -18.10 8.80
C GLU A 49 16.61 -16.57 8.82
N THR A 50 17.58 -15.86 8.25
CA THR A 50 17.63 -14.39 8.28
C THR A 50 16.48 -13.79 7.48
N THR A 51 16.21 -14.33 6.29
CA THR A 51 15.12 -13.87 5.41
C THR A 51 13.76 -14.29 5.96
N ALA A 52 13.66 -15.51 6.51
CA ALA A 52 12.44 -16.00 7.15
C ALA A 52 12.04 -15.14 8.36
N ASN A 53 12.99 -14.75 9.21
CA ASN A 53 12.75 -13.79 10.30
C ASN A 53 12.31 -12.43 9.77
N PHE A 54 12.93 -11.93 8.69
CA PHE A 54 12.54 -10.66 8.08
C PHE A 54 11.08 -10.70 7.57
N PHE A 55 10.66 -11.79 6.93
CA PHE A 55 9.27 -11.98 6.52
C PHE A 55 8.31 -12.06 7.70
N GLN A 56 8.73 -12.67 8.80
CA GLN A 56 7.94 -12.76 10.03
C GLN A 56 7.77 -11.38 10.71
N VAL A 57 8.84 -10.57 10.75
CA VAL A 57 8.81 -9.20 11.29
C VAL A 57 7.98 -8.27 10.41
N LEU A 58 8.08 -8.38 9.08
CA LEU A 58 7.21 -7.64 8.16
C LEU A 58 5.78 -8.19 8.09
N SER A 59 5.41 -9.19 8.90
CA SER A 59 4.07 -9.79 8.93
C SER A 59 3.60 -10.34 7.56
N PHE A 60 4.52 -10.86 6.74
CA PHE A 60 4.18 -11.54 5.48
C PHE A 60 3.49 -12.89 5.71
N THR A 61 3.73 -13.51 6.87
CA THR A 61 3.17 -14.80 7.28
C THR A 61 2.13 -14.57 8.38
N PRO A 62 0.84 -14.96 8.21
CA PRO A 62 0.28 -15.83 7.18
C PRO A 62 -0.29 -15.14 5.93
N ASP A 63 -0.59 -13.84 5.96
CA ASP A 63 -1.22 -13.11 4.85
C ASP A 63 -0.66 -11.67 4.75
N MET A 64 0.18 -11.40 3.75
CA MET A 64 0.72 -10.05 3.50
C MET A 64 -0.38 -9.00 3.30
N TYR A 65 -1.47 -9.37 2.63
CA TYR A 65 -2.57 -8.46 2.28
C TYR A 65 -3.36 -7.97 3.50
N SER A 66 -3.36 -8.74 4.60
CA SER A 66 -3.97 -8.34 5.87
C SER A 66 -3.01 -7.58 6.78
N SER A 67 -1.76 -7.36 6.36
CA SER A 67 -0.78 -6.66 7.17
C SER A 67 -1.16 -5.18 7.34
N VAL A 68 -0.95 -4.67 8.55
CA VAL A 68 -1.33 -3.29 8.90
C VAL A 68 -0.66 -2.28 7.96
N TRP A 69 0.60 -2.50 7.59
CA TRP A 69 1.32 -1.59 6.69
C TRP A 69 0.74 -1.60 5.26
N PHE A 70 0.33 -2.76 4.74
CA PHE A 70 -0.27 -2.85 3.41
C PHE A 70 -1.66 -2.20 3.39
N VAL A 71 -2.49 -2.47 4.39
CA VAL A 71 -3.82 -1.86 4.53
C VAL A 71 -3.72 -0.34 4.71
N LEU A 72 -2.72 0.15 5.46
CA LEU A 72 -2.48 1.59 5.60
C LEU A 72 -2.09 2.25 4.28
N LEU A 73 -1.21 1.62 3.48
CA LEU A 73 -0.86 2.13 2.14
C LEU A 73 -2.08 2.15 1.22
N LEU A 74 -2.88 1.09 1.24
CA LEU A 74 -4.11 1.01 0.46
C LEU A 74 -5.13 2.09 0.88
N GLY A 75 -5.35 2.24 2.19
CA GLY A 75 -6.23 3.27 2.74
C GLY A 75 -5.75 4.68 2.42
N LEU A 76 -4.44 4.91 2.48
CA LEU A 76 -3.82 6.18 2.09
C LEU A 76 -4.08 6.49 0.62
N LEU A 77 -3.90 5.50 -0.28
CA LEU A 77 -4.22 5.64 -1.69
C LEU A 77 -5.72 5.93 -1.90
N CYS A 78 -6.62 5.20 -1.24
CA CYS A 78 -8.06 5.41 -1.33
C CYS A 78 -8.45 6.83 -0.89
N LEU A 79 -7.93 7.31 0.24
CA LEU A 79 -8.16 8.68 0.71
C LEU A 79 -7.64 9.71 -0.30
N ASN A 80 -6.45 9.48 -0.88
CA ASN A 80 -5.89 10.35 -1.91
C ASN A 80 -6.80 10.44 -3.14
N LEU A 81 -7.31 9.29 -3.60
CA LEU A 81 -8.23 9.22 -4.74
C LEU A 81 -9.56 9.91 -4.42
N ILE A 82 -10.14 9.71 -3.24
CA ILE A 82 -11.38 10.38 -2.82
C ILE A 82 -11.19 11.90 -2.84
N VAL A 83 -10.10 12.40 -2.24
CA VAL A 83 -9.80 13.85 -2.21
C VAL A 83 -9.57 14.39 -3.62
N CYS A 84 -8.77 13.72 -4.45
CA CYS A 84 -8.55 14.09 -5.85
C CYS A 84 -9.85 14.11 -6.66
N SER A 85 -10.72 13.11 -6.47
CA SER A 85 -12.01 13.02 -7.14
C SER A 85 -12.93 14.16 -6.72
N LEU A 86 -13.03 14.47 -5.42
CA LEU A 86 -13.87 15.56 -4.92
C LEU A 86 -13.42 16.93 -5.43
N ASP A 87 -12.11 17.18 -5.53
CA ASP A 87 -11.57 18.44 -6.03
C ASP A 87 -11.84 18.62 -7.54
N ARG A 88 -11.81 17.52 -8.32
CA ARG A 88 -11.94 17.56 -9.77
C ARG A 88 -13.36 17.36 -10.31
N PHE A 89 -14.23 16.68 -9.57
CA PHE A 89 -15.63 16.41 -9.95
C PHE A 89 -16.46 17.68 -10.27
N PRO A 90 -16.41 18.78 -9.49
CA PRO A 90 -17.21 19.98 -9.80
C PRO A 90 -16.78 20.71 -11.09
N GLY A 91 -15.57 20.42 -11.62
CA GLY A 91 -15.12 20.95 -12.90
C GLY A 91 -15.60 20.18 -14.13
N VAL A 92 -16.07 18.93 -13.95
CA VAL A 92 -16.57 18.07 -15.03
C VAL A 92 -18.10 18.15 -15.17
N TRP A 93 -18.81 18.45 -14.08
CA TRP A 93 -20.27 18.56 -14.05
C TRP A 93 -20.81 19.95 -14.45
N ARG A 94 -19.93 20.90 -14.78
CA ARG A 94 -20.27 22.22 -15.32
C ARG A 94 -20.10 22.21 -16.83
#